data_AF-A0A6I6L390-F1
#
_entry.id   AF-A0A6I6L390-F1
#
_cell.length_a   1.000
_cell.length_b   1.000
_cell.length_c   1.000
_cell.angle_alpha   90.00
_cell.angle_beta   90.00
_cell.angle_gamma   90.00
#
_symmetry.space_group_name_H-M   'P 1'
#
loop_
_entity.id
_entity.type
_entity.pdbx_description
1 polymer ?
#
loop_
_entity_poly.entity_id
_entity_poly.type
_entity_poly.pdbx_seq_one_letter_code
_entity_poly.pdbx_strand_id
1 'polypeptide(L)' 'MKKIARLFTIKTKLEVFLITYALGLGAAERGKDYMVQYPGNVGKMFFVLCTVAVFIAASKMLEAIDLHKAFGVD' A
#
# COMPACT_ATOMS: atom_id res chain seq x y z
N MET A 1 23.67 8.73 -0.08
CA MET A 1 22.80 8.77 -1.27
C MET A 1 22.41 7.38 -1.78
N LYS A 2 23.34 6.50 -2.22
CA LYS A 2 23.00 5.17 -2.79
C LYS A 2 22.21 4.20 -1.88
N LYS A 3 22.37 4.27 -0.55
CA LYS A 3 21.65 3.40 0.40
C LYS A 3 20.16 3.72 0.56
N ILE A 4 19.78 5.00 0.52
CA ILE A 4 18.37 5.43 0.66
C ILE A 4 17.58 5.09 -0.61
N ALA A 5 18.21 5.24 -1.78
CA ALA A 5 17.60 4.85 -3.05
C ALA A 5 17.25 3.35 -3.11
N ARG A 6 18.02 2.49 -2.43
CA ARG A 6 17.74 1.04 -2.35
C ARG A 6 16.47 0.71 -1.56
N LEU A 7 16.05 1.59 -0.65
CA LEU A 7 14.82 1.41 0.14
C LEU A 7 13.56 1.63 -0.70
N PHE A 8 13.67 2.36 -1.83
CA PHE A 8 12.61 2.56 -2.81
C PHE A 8 12.66 1.55 -3.96
N THR A 9 13.62 0.61 -3.93
CA THR A 9 13.73 -0.43 -4.96
C THR A 9 13.06 -1.69 -4.46
N ILE A 10 11.88 -2.00 -4.98
CA ILE A 10 11.11 -3.18 -4.59
C ILE A 10 11.62 -4.37 -5.40
N LYS A 11 12.29 -5.34 -4.76
CA LYS A 11 12.81 -6.53 -5.46
C LYS A 11 12.10 -7.82 -5.05
N THR A 12 11.63 -7.90 -3.82
CA THR A 12 11.10 -9.16 -3.25
C THR A 12 9.64 -9.06 -2.86
N LYS A 13 8.92 -10.19 -2.92
CA LYS A 13 7.52 -10.26 -2.46
C LYS A 13 7.39 -9.86 -0.97
N LEU A 14 8.41 -10.14 -0.16
CA LEU A 14 8.45 -9.72 1.26
C LEU A 14 8.48 -8.20 1.43
N GLU A 15 9.22 -7.47 0.59
CA GLU A 15 9.22 -6.00 0.63
C GLU A 15 7.84 -5.43 0.29
N VAL A 16 7.13 -6.04 -0.66
CA VAL A 16 5.74 -5.63 -0.98
C VAL A 16 4.81 -5.84 0.21
N PHE A 17 4.93 -6.95 0.94
CA PHE A 17 4.14 -7.17 2.15
C PHE A 17 4.47 -6.16 3.25
N LEU A 18 5.75 -5.81 3.44
CA LEU A 18 6.17 -4.76 4.38
C LEU A 18 5.60 -3.39 4.02
N ILE A 19 5.64 -3.01 2.74
CA ILE A 19 5.09 -1.75 2.24
C ILE A 19 3.56 -1.74 2.38
N THR A 20 2.89 -2.84 2.03
CA THR A 20 1.43 -3.00 2.18
C THR A 20 1.01 -2.86 3.64
N TYR A 21 1.78 -3.43 4.57
CA TYR A 21 1.55 -3.29 6.00
C TYR A 21 1.69 -1.83 6.46
N ALA A 22 2.76 -1.14 6.05
CA ALA A 22 2.96 0.27 6.36
C ALA A 22 1.83 1.16 5.81
N LEU A 23 1.40 0.91 4.57
CA LEU A 23 0.27 1.61 3.93
C LEU A 23 -1.04 1.33 4.66
N GLY A 24 -1.30 0.08 5.04
CA GLY A 24 -2.50 -0.30 5.78
C GLY A 24 -2.58 0.36 7.15
N LEU A 25 -1.47 0.45 7.87
CA LEU A 25 -1.40 1.09 9.18
C LEU A 25 -1.67 2.61 9.08
N GLY A 26 -1.07 3.29 8.09
CA GLY A 26 -1.35 4.69 7.81
C GLY A 26 -2.79 4.96 7.36
N ALA A 27 -3.36 4.08 6.52
CA ALA A 27 -4.75 4.17 6.07
C ALA A 27 -5.74 3.98 7.23
N ALA A 28 -5.46 3.06 8.16
CA ALA A 28 -6.29 2.83 9.34
C ALA A 28 -6.29 4.05 10.28
N GLU A 29 -5.12 4.67 10.49
CA GLU A 29 -4.99 5.84 11.36
C GLU A 29 -5.70 7.07 10.76
N ARG A 30 -5.51 7.31 9.46
CA ARG A 30 -6.26 8.34 8.68
C ARG A 30 -7.76 8.03 8.68
N GLY A 31 -8.13 6.77 8.49
CA GLY A 31 -9.51 6.31 8.50
C GLY A 31 -10.23 6.56 9.82
N LYS A 32 -9.54 6.38 10.95
CA LYS A 32 -10.05 6.72 12.28
C LYS A 32 -10.27 8.22 12.41
N ASP A 33 -9.37 9.04 11.87
CA ASP A 33 -9.49 10.49 11.85
C ASP A 33 -10.73 10.96 11.05
N TYR A 34 -10.99 10.33 9.89
CA TYR A 34 -12.19 10.61 9.08
C TYR A 34 -13.50 10.31 9.81
N MET A 35 -13.53 9.31 10.70
CA MET A 35 -14.70 9.00 11.51
C MET A 35 -15.01 10.09 12.54
N VAL A 36 -13.97 10.76 13.07
CA VAL A 36 -14.10 11.84 14.04
C VAL A 36 -14.47 13.15 13.34
N GLN A 37 -13.86 13.43 12.19
CA GLN A 37 -14.03 14.69 11.48
C GLN A 37 -15.32 14.76 10.64
N TYR A 38 -15.83 13.62 10.17
CA TYR A 38 -17.07 13.53 9.40
C TYR A 38 -18.07 12.59 10.09
N PRO A 39 -18.82 13.07 11.09
CA PRO A 39 -19.84 12.27 11.76
C PRO A 39 -20.96 11.91 10.76
N GLY A 40 -21.07 10.62 10.43
CA GLY A 40 -22.10 10.07 9.54
C GLY A 40 -21.68 8.81 8.78
N ASN A 41 -22.55 8.31 7.90
CA ASN A 41 -22.25 7.15 7.04
C ASN A 41 -21.07 7.40 6.08
N VAL A 42 -20.78 8.67 5.80
CA VAL A 42 -19.71 9.12 4.91
C VAL A 42 -18.33 8.79 5.47
N GLY A 43 -18.08 8.95 6.77
CA GLY A 43 -16.80 8.60 7.40
C GLY A 43 -16.47 7.10 7.27
N LYS A 44 -17.49 6.23 7.38
CA LYS A 44 -17.34 4.78 7.16
C LYS A 44 -17.05 4.44 5.69
N MET A 45 -17.70 5.13 4.76
CA MET A 45 -17.44 4.98 3.32
C MET A 45 -15.99 5.35 2.99
N PHE A 46 -15.48 6.47 3.51
CA PHE A 46 -14.08 6.87 3.31
C PHE A 46 -13.09 5.91 3.95
N PHE A 47 -13.40 5.35 5.12
CA PHE A 47 -12.58 4.30 5.73
C PHE A 47 -12.46 3.07 4.81
N VAL A 48 -13.59 2.60 4.28
CA VAL A 48 -13.63 1.44 3.36
C VAL A 48 -12.92 1.76 2.04
N LEU A 49 -13.11 2.95 1.48
CA LEU A 49 -12.40 3.37 0.27
C LEU A 49 -10.88 3.38 0.48
N CYS A 50 -10.41 3.84 1.63
CA CYS A 50 -8.99 3.89 1.96
C CYS A 50 -8.40 2.48 2.07
N THR A 51 -9.09 1.54 2.71
CA THR A 51 -8.62 0.15 2.80
C THR A 51 -8.66 -0.55 1.43
N VAL A 52 -9.71 -0.34 0.64
CA VAL A 52 -9.79 -0.87 -0.74
C VAL A 52 -8.64 -0.36 -1.61
N ALA A 53 -8.25 0.92 -1.50
CA ALA A 53 -7.11 1.46 -2.23
C ALA A 53 -5.79 0.75 -1.87
N VAL A 54 -5.58 0.39 -0.60
CA VAL A 54 -4.39 -0.37 -0.16
C VAL A 54 -4.36 -1.77 -0.79
N PHE A 55 -5.50 -2.46 -0.87
CA PHE A 55 -5.57 -3.79 -1.51
C PHE A 55 -5.29 -3.73 -3.03
N ILE A 56 -5.77 -2.70 -3.72
CA ILE A 56 -5.47 -2.49 -5.14
C ILE A 56 -3.97 -2.23 -5.33
N ALA A 57 -3.38 -1.38 -4.48
CA ALA A 57 -1.94 -1.12 -4.51
C ALA A 57 -1.12 -2.39 -4.26
N ALA A 58 -1.50 -3.20 -3.27
CA ALA A 58 -0.82 -4.46 -2.94
C ALA A 58 -0.83 -5.45 -4.11
N SER A 59 -1.98 -5.66 -4.75
CA SER A 59 -2.09 -6.58 -5.89
C SER A 59 -1.25 -6.14 -7.09
N LYS A 60 -1.25 -4.83 -7.41
CA LYS A 60 -0.46 -4.27 -8.51
C LYS A 60 1.05 -4.34 -8.23
N MET A 61 1.49 -4.10 -7.00
CA MET A 61 2.90 -4.25 -6.62
C MET A 61 3.36 -5.70 -6.70
N LEU A 62 2.51 -6.66 -6.30
CA LEU A 62 2.82 -8.08 -6.39
C LEU A 62 2.96 -8.53 -7.86
N GLU A 63 2.05 -8.05 -8.71
CA GLU A 63 2.05 -8.32 -10.16
C GLU A 63 3.28 -7.71 -10.84
N ALA A 64 3.70 -6.49 -10.45
CA ALA A 64 4.91 -5.86 -10.98
C ALA A 64 6.19 -6.66 -10.68
N ILE A 65 6.28 -7.30 -9.50
CA ILE A 65 7.41 -8.20 -9.19
C ILE A 65 7.36 -9.46 -10.04
N ASP A 66 6.17 -10.04 -10.21
CA ASP A 66 6.01 -11.26 -11.01
C ASP A 66 6.37 -11.00 -12.48
N LEU A 67 5.95 -9.84 -13.01
CA LEU A 67 6.32 -9.35 -14.32
C LEU A 67 7.82 -9.13 -14.46
N HIS A 68 8.46 -8.48 -13.47
CA HIS A 68 9.91 -8.30 -13.46
C HIS A 68 10.65 -9.65 -13.38
N LYS A 69 10.12 -10.65 -12.68
CA LYS A 69 10.71 -11.99 -12.65
C LYS A 69 10.53 -12.74 -13.96
N ALA A 70 9.41 -12.53 -14.66
CA ALA A 70 9.10 -13.22 -15.91
C ALA A 70 9.83 -12.61 -17.13
N PHE A 71 10.02 -11.29 -17.17
CA PHE A 71 10.56 -10.57 -18.33
C PHE A 71 11.83 -9.77 -18.04
N GLY A 72 12.27 -9.69 -16.78
CA GLY A 72 13.54 -9.07 -16.43
C GLY A 72 14.69 -9.95 -16.89
N VAL A 73 15.27 -9.60 -18.05
CA VAL A 73 16.62 -10.03 -18.42
C VAL A 73 17.56 -9.28 -17.48
N ASP A 74 18.29 -10.01 -16.64
CA ASP A 74 19.35 -9.47 -15.78
C ASP A 74 20.45 -8.76 -16.60
#